data_AF-A0ABD0N7I6-F1
#
_entry.id   AF-A0ABD0N7I6-F1
#
_cell.length_a   1.000
_cell.length_b   1.000
_cell.length_c   1.000
_cell.angle_alpha   90.00
_cell.angle_beta   90.00
_cell.angle_gamma   90.00
#
_symmetry.space_group_name_H-M   'P 1'
#
loop_
_entity.id
_entity.type
_entity.pdbx_description
1 polymer ?
#
loop_
_entity_poly.entity_id
_entity_poly.type
_entity_poly.pdbx_seq_one_letter_code
_entity_poly.pdbx_strand_id
1 'polypeptide(L)'
;MGKRKDLSEFDKGQIVIATRLGQTISKPAALVGCSWFAVVNVYQKRYKEGTVVNQRQGHGRSRVFGACGKQRLARVVRSNRRATVAQIAQEVNAGSDEK
;
A
#
# COMPACT_ATOMS: atom_id res chain seq x y z
N MET A 1 28.94 -4.89 11.56
CA MET A 1 27.53 -4.90 12.01
C MET A 1 26.65 -4.44 10.84
N GLY A 2 26.00 -5.38 10.15
CA GLY A 2 25.17 -5.07 8.99
C GLY A 2 23.95 -4.23 9.36
N LYS A 3 23.62 -3.24 8.53
CA LYS A 3 22.50 -2.32 8.73
C LYS A 3 21.22 -3.14 8.97
N ARG A 4 20.46 -2.82 10.03
CA ARG A 4 19.15 -3.41 10.31
C ARG A 4 18.22 -3.05 9.15
N LYS A 5 18.04 -3.96 8.19
CA LYS A 5 16.90 -3.87 7.27
C LYS A 5 15.68 -4.23 8.09
N ASP A 6 14.79 -3.27 8.28
CA ASP A 6 13.49 -3.55 8.86
C ASP A 6 12.78 -4.60 8.00
N LEU A 7 12.20 -5.61 8.65
CA LEU A 7 11.39 -6.63 7.98
C LEU A 7 10.28 -5.97 7.16
N SER A 8 9.99 -6.53 5.97
CA SER A 8 8.88 -6.05 5.16
C SER A 8 7.55 -6.22 5.92
N GLU A 9 6.52 -5.45 5.56
CA GLU A 9 5.20 -5.64 6.17
C GLU A 9 4.63 -7.04 5.92
N PHE A 10 4.96 -7.62 4.76
CA PHE A 10 4.59 -8.99 4.42
C PHE A 10 5.24 -10.01 5.38
N ASP A 11 6.54 -9.87 5.62
CA ASP A 11 7.30 -10.72 6.55
C ASP A 11 6.80 -10.59 7.99
N LYS A 12 6.52 -9.36 8.43
CA LYS A 12 5.89 -9.08 9.72
C LYS A 12 4.49 -9.70 9.80
N GLY A 13 3.76 -9.74 8.69
CA GLY A 13 2.46 -10.39 8.57
C GLY A 13 2.56 -11.92 8.73
N GLN A 14 3.50 -12.55 8.02
CA GLN A 14 3.81 -13.99 8.10
C GLN A 14 4.13 -14.41 9.54
N ILE A 15 5.01 -13.66 10.22
CA ILE A 15 5.37 -13.90 11.63
C ILE A 15 4.14 -13.85 12.53
N VAL A 16 3.24 -12.91 12.30
CA VAL A 16 2.06 -12.72 13.16
C VAL A 16 1.00 -13.79 12.93
N ILE A 17 0.84 -14.23 11.68
CA ILE A 17 -0.04 -15.36 11.36
C ILE A 17 0.48 -16.63 12.05
N ALA A 18 1.79 -16.90 11.99
CA ALA A 18 2.40 -18.04 12.66
C ALA A 18 2.21 -18.00 14.18
N THR A 19 2.34 -16.83 14.80
CA THR A 19 2.03 -16.62 16.22
C THR A 19 0.57 -16.94 16.55
N ARG A 20 -0.39 -16.47 15.76
CA ARG A 20 -1.82 -16.78 15.97
C ARG A 20 -2.13 -18.26 15.84
N LEU A 21 -1.35 -18.97 15.04
CA LEU A 21 -1.43 -20.42 14.87
C LEU A 21 -0.69 -21.19 15.98
N GLY A 22 -0.16 -20.50 17.00
CA GLY A 22 0.55 -21.14 18.12
C GLY A 22 1.88 -21.77 17.75
N GLN A 23 2.49 -21.34 16.63
CA GLN A 23 3.74 -21.92 16.17
C GLN A 23 4.93 -21.45 17.00
N THR A 24 5.96 -22.31 17.11
CA THR A 24 7.21 -21.98 17.78
C THR A 24 8.00 -20.93 16.99
N ILE A 25 8.78 -20.09 17.68
CA ILE A 25 9.47 -18.92 17.11
C ILE A 25 10.44 -19.29 15.97
N SER A 26 11.00 -20.50 15.99
CA SER A 26 11.94 -20.98 14.96
C SER A 26 11.28 -21.21 13.60
N LYS A 27 9.99 -21.60 13.56
CA LYS A 27 9.24 -21.82 12.31
C LYS A 27 9.09 -20.56 11.45
N PRO A 28 8.55 -19.44 11.96
CA PRO A 28 8.46 -18.20 11.19
C PRO A 28 9.83 -17.56 10.92
N ALA A 29 10.82 -17.75 11.80
CA ALA A 29 12.20 -17.31 11.56
C ALA A 29 12.80 -17.98 10.32
N ALA A 30 12.62 -19.30 10.18
CA ALA A 30 13.05 -20.06 9.01
C ALA A 30 12.25 -19.70 7.75
N LEU A 31 10.93 -19.49 7.88
CA LEU A 31 10.05 -19.14 6.76
C LEU A 31 10.38 -17.78 6.14
N VAL A 32 10.63 -16.78 6.98
CA VAL A 32 10.96 -15.41 6.55
C VAL A 32 12.46 -15.25 6.26
N GLY A 33 13.30 -16.20 6.71
CA GLY A 33 14.75 -16.10 6.60
C GLY A 33 15.34 -15.01 7.50
N CYS A 34 14.72 -14.77 8.66
CA CYS A 34 15.12 -13.71 9.59
C CYS A 34 15.64 -14.27 10.92
N SER A 35 16.39 -13.45 11.67
CA SER A 35 16.91 -13.85 12.97
C SER A 35 15.80 -14.04 14.00
N TRP A 36 16.05 -14.89 15.00
CA TRP A 36 15.15 -15.10 16.14
C TRP A 36 14.80 -13.79 16.86
N PHE A 37 15.79 -12.90 17.03
CA PHE A 37 15.61 -11.57 17.60
C PHE A 37 14.62 -10.70 16.80
N ALA A 38 14.59 -10.81 15.47
CA ALA A 38 13.65 -10.06 14.65
C ALA A 38 12.20 -10.52 14.89
N VAL A 39 11.98 -11.83 15.05
CA VAL A 39 10.67 -12.41 15.38
C VAL A 39 10.19 -11.96 16.76
N VAL A 40 11.07 -12.00 17.77
CA VAL A 40 10.77 -11.52 19.13
C VAL A 40 10.43 -10.03 19.13
N ASN A 41 11.15 -9.21 18.36
CA ASN A 41 10.87 -7.78 18.24
C ASN A 41 9.49 -7.52 17.60
N VAL A 42 9.11 -8.28 16.57
CA VAL A 42 7.76 -8.21 15.97
C VAL A 42 6.68 -8.61 16.98
N TYR A 43 6.95 -9.63 17.80
CA TYR A 43 6.04 -10.08 18.85
C TYR A 43 5.83 -9.00 19.92
N GLN A 44 6.92 -8.41 20.42
CA GLN A 44 6.88 -7.35 21.42
C GLN A 44 6.19 -6.10 20.90
N LYS A 45 6.47 -5.74 19.64
CA LYS A 45 5.84 -4.60 18.97
C LYS A 45 4.33 -4.81 18.80
N ARG A 46 3.88 -6.02 18.48
CA ARG A 46 2.45 -6.37 18.44
C ARG A 46 1.76 -6.24 19.79
N TYR A 47 2.41 -6.68 20.87
CA TYR A 47 1.85 -6.54 22.22
C TYR A 47 1.72 -5.07 22.64
N LYS A 48 2.69 -4.23 22.28
CA LYS A 48 2.69 -2.79 22.61
C LYS A 48 1.74 -1.95 21.74
N GLU A 49 1.66 -2.24 20.45
CA GLU A 49 0.91 -1.42 19.47
C GLU A 49 -0.51 -1.92 19.22
N GLY A 50 -0.93 -3.03 19.86
CA GLY A 50 -2.31 -3.54 19.85
C GLY A 50 -2.75 -4.19 18.55
N THR A 51 -2.27 -3.72 17.39
CA THR A 51 -2.43 -4.38 16.10
C THR A 51 -1.49 -3.70 15.10
N VAL A 52 -0.56 -4.43 14.47
CA VAL A 52 -0.05 -3.99 13.15
C VAL A 52 -1.17 -4.31 12.16
N VAL A 53 -2.25 -3.53 12.24
CA VAL A 53 -3.22 -3.46 11.15
C VAL A 53 -2.42 -2.83 10.03
N ASN A 54 -2.11 -3.64 9.02
CA ASN A 54 -2.29 -3.30 7.62
C ASN A 54 -2.48 -1.78 7.43
N GLN A 55 -1.39 -1.03 7.52
CA GLN A 55 -1.34 0.28 6.90
C GLN A 55 -0.88 -0.06 5.49
N ARG A 56 -1.81 -0.53 4.63
CA ARG A 56 -1.60 -0.71 3.18
C ARG A 56 -1.25 0.66 2.58
N GLN A 57 -0.08 1.20 2.90
CA GLN A 57 0.52 2.28 2.17
C GLN A 57 1.05 1.66 0.89
N GLY A 58 0.35 1.93 -0.23
CA GLY A 58 0.86 1.60 -1.56
C GLY A 58 0.23 0.39 -2.25
N HIS A 59 -0.83 -0.22 -1.71
CA HIS A 59 -1.57 -1.27 -2.41
C HIS A 59 -2.93 -0.77 -2.91
N GLY A 60 -2.94 -0.33 -4.16
CA GLY A 60 -4.11 0.06 -4.94
C GLY A 60 -3.68 0.46 -6.36
N ARG A 61 -4.56 0.34 -7.36
CA ARG A 61 -4.28 0.81 -8.72
C ARG A 61 -3.83 2.27 -8.66
N SER A 62 -2.64 2.55 -9.17
CA SER A 62 -2.13 3.92 -9.25
C SER A 62 -3.19 4.79 -9.93
N ARG A 63 -3.61 5.85 -9.25
CA ARG A 63 -4.62 6.75 -9.79
C ARG A 63 -3.95 7.51 -10.93
N VAL A 64 -4.30 7.16 -12.16
CA VAL A 64 -3.87 7.86 -13.39
C VAL A 64 -4.15 9.36 -13.28
N PHE A 65 -5.20 9.74 -12.54
CA PHE A 65 -5.52 11.12 -12.21
C PHE A 65 -5.23 11.45 -10.75
N GLY A 66 -4.38 12.45 -10.53
CA GLY A 66 -4.25 13.15 -9.25
C GLY A 66 -5.53 13.93 -8.88
N ALA A 67 -5.55 14.57 -7.71
CA ALA A 67 -6.72 15.32 -7.24
C ALA A 67 -7.19 16.40 -8.23
N CYS A 68 -6.25 17.15 -8.81
CA CYS A 68 -6.52 18.17 -9.83
C CYS A 68 -7.10 17.58 -11.13
N GLY A 69 -6.54 16.45 -11.60
CA GLY A 69 -7.02 15.76 -12.80
C GLY A 69 -8.47 15.27 -12.66
N LYS A 70 -8.84 14.82 -11.46
CA LYS A 70 -10.23 14.41 -11.15
C LYS A 70 -11.20 15.59 -11.16
N GLN A 71 -10.81 16.73 -10.59
CA GLN A 71 -11.65 17.93 -10.57
C GLN A 71 -11.89 18.47 -11.99
N ARG A 72 -10.86 18.45 -12.84
CA ARG A 72 -10.98 18.86 -14.24
C ARG A 72 -11.87 17.91 -15.04
N LEU A 73 -11.68 16.60 -14.92
CA LEU A 73 -12.57 15.61 -15.54
C LEU A 73 -14.03 15.80 -15.11
N ALA A 74 -14.26 16.05 -13.81
CA ALA A 74 -15.61 16.30 -13.29
C ALA A 74 -16.23 17.62 -13.80
N ARG A 75 -15.43 18.61 -14.20
CA ARG A 75 -15.91 19.84 -14.84
C ARG A 75 -16.32 19.56 -16.28
N VAL A 76 -15.45 18.91 -17.06
CA VAL A 76 -15.70 18.58 -18.48
C VAL A 76 -16.94 17.70 -18.63
N VAL A 77 -17.06 16.64 -17.83
CA VAL A 77 -18.23 15.74 -17.87
C VAL A 77 -19.53 16.47 -17.52
N ARG A 78 -19.49 17.45 -16.62
CA ARG A 78 -20.67 18.25 -16.25
C ARG A 78 -21.09 19.20 -17.36
N SER A 79 -20.13 19.84 -18.03
CA SER A 79 -20.39 20.77 -19.15
C SER A 79 -20.85 20.02 -20.41
N ASN A 80 -20.30 18.84 -20.67
CA ASN A 80 -20.49 18.09 -21.91
C ASN A 80 -21.27 16.79 -21.70
N ARG A 81 -22.51 16.88 -21.18
CA ARG A 81 -23.37 15.72 -20.86
C ARG A 81 -23.70 14.79 -22.05
N ARG A 82 -23.55 15.27 -23.28
CA ARG A 82 -23.82 14.52 -24.53
C ARG A 82 -22.55 14.05 -25.25
N ALA A 83 -21.37 14.41 -24.75
CA ALA A 83 -20.12 14.07 -25.41
C ALA A 83 -19.71 12.61 -25.17
N THR A 84 -19.04 12.04 -26.16
CA THR A 84 -18.54 10.67 -26.08
C THR A 84 -17.25 10.62 -25.27
N VAL A 85 -16.96 9.49 -24.61
CA VAL A 85 -15.76 9.30 -23.76
C VAL A 85 -14.47 9.68 -24.48
N ALA A 86 -14.34 9.41 -25.78
CA ALA A 86 -13.18 9.79 -26.58
C ALA A 86 -13.00 11.32 -26.67
N GLN A 87 -14.09 12.07 -26.82
CA GLN A 87 -14.08 13.53 -26.90
C GLN A 87 -13.72 14.14 -25.54
N ILE A 88 -14.28 13.59 -24.45
CA ILE A 88 -13.96 13.99 -23.08
C ILE A 88 -12.48 13.74 -22.76
N ALA A 89 -11.93 12.61 -23.19
CA ALA A 89 -10.52 12.29 -22.99
C ALA A 89 -9.60 13.27 -23.75
N GLN A 90 -9.95 13.63 -24.99
CA GLN A 90 -9.20 14.62 -25.77
C GLN A 90 -9.21 16.00 -25.10
N GLU A 91 -10.35 16.45 -24.58
CA GLU A 91 -10.48 17.75 -23.91
C GLU A 91 -9.73 17.81 -22.56
N VAL A 92 -9.78 16.71 -21.80
CA VAL A 92 -9.04 16.56 -20.52
C VAL A 92 -7.54 16.38 -20.75
N ASN A 93 -7.09 16.07 -21.96
CA ASN A 93 -5.68 16.08 -22.32
C ASN A 93 -5.24 17.44 -22.89
N ALA A 94 -6.06 18.08 -23.74
CA ALA A 94 -5.72 19.33 -24.45
C ALA A 94 -5.41 20.53 -23.52
N GLY A 95 -6.24 20.80 -22.51
CA GLY A 95 -5.97 21.86 -21.52
C GLY A 95 -4.82 21.55 -20.52
N SER A 96 -3.99 20.53 -20.77
CA SER A 96 -2.74 20.28 -20.02
C SER A 96 -1.52 20.90 -20.71
N ASP A 97 -1.62 21.24 -22.00
CA ASP A 97 -0.55 21.78 -22.85
C ASP A 97 -0.54 23.32 -22.92
N GLU A 98 -1.50 24.01 -22.30
CA GLU A 98 -1.54 25.48 -22.22
C GLU A 98 -0.70 26.01 -21.04
N LYS A 99 0.61 25.71 -21.05
CA LYS A 99 1.57 26.34 -20.14
C LYS A 99 2.82 26.79 -20.86
#